data_AF-A0A6A4X2K3-F1
#
_entry.id   AF-A0A6A4X2K3-F1
#
_cell.length_a   1.000
_cell.length_b   1.000
_cell.length_c   1.000
_cell.angle_alpha   90.00
_cell.angle_beta   90.00
_cell.angle_gamma   90.00
#
_symmetry.space_group_name_H-M   'P 1'
#
loop_
_entity.id
_entity.type
_entity.pdbx_description
1 polymer ?
#
loop_
_entity_poly.entity_id
_entity_poly.type
_entity_poly.pdbx_seq_one_letter_code
_entity_poly.pdbx_strand_id
1 'polypeptide(L)'
;MSDRQITRSKCATGAGPVSTGPAASRRQSDQRRASAHRRPPHCSDHRAAEVAIGAWASRRRPVMEQSEIAQLRAVWELVEPDKVNHGVEILIRLFDRFPETKAKFKRLNTSSAEAMRQSARVRAHAGRVLVSLGSVIASLEDAEMVDETIFLLGDSHNRRGVTPDDFQVRCPNG
;
A
#
# COMPACT_ATOMS: atom_id res chain seq x y z
N MET A 1 -30.68 4.54 53.24
CA MET A 1 -31.65 5.36 52.47
C MET A 1 -30.95 5.85 51.21
N SER A 2 -31.14 5.27 50.02
CA SER A 2 -32.01 4.15 49.62
C SER A 2 -31.25 3.21 48.68
N ASP A 3 -31.59 1.92 48.69
CA ASP A 3 -30.86 0.85 48.02
C ASP A 3 -30.96 0.85 46.48
N ARG A 4 -29.87 0.39 45.84
CA ARG A 4 -29.95 -0.56 44.71
C ARG A 4 -28.82 -1.59 44.79
N GLN A 5 -29.13 -2.74 45.40
CA GLN A 5 -28.32 -3.95 45.27
C GLN A 5 -28.54 -4.57 43.86
N ILE A 6 -27.48 -5.07 43.23
CA ILE A 6 -27.59 -6.13 42.21
C ILE A 6 -26.66 -7.26 42.62
N THR A 7 -27.22 -8.45 42.73
CA THR A 7 -26.62 -9.62 43.38
C THR A 7 -25.77 -10.44 42.41
N ARG A 8 -24.68 -11.00 42.92
CA ARG A 8 -24.00 -12.13 42.27
C ARG A 8 -24.90 -13.36 42.32
N SER A 9 -24.91 -14.17 41.27
CA SER A 9 -25.27 -15.60 41.38
C SER A 9 -24.38 -16.45 40.47
N LYS A 10 -24.12 -17.69 40.89
CA LYS A 10 -23.09 -18.59 40.35
C LYS A 10 -23.54 -20.03 40.57
N CYS A 11 -23.72 -20.81 39.50
CA CYS A 11 -23.82 -22.27 39.45
C CYS A 11 -23.72 -22.70 37.98
N ALA A 12 -23.42 -23.93 37.56
CA ALA A 12 -22.59 -25.04 38.05
C ALA A 12 -22.99 -26.28 37.20
N THR A 13 -22.03 -26.78 36.43
CA THR A 13 -21.75 -28.19 36.08
C THR A 13 -22.86 -29.27 36.00
N GLY A 14 -22.89 -30.00 34.87
CA GLY A 14 -23.24 -31.44 34.77
C GLY A 14 -24.47 -31.77 33.88
N ALA A 15 -24.66 -32.97 33.30
CA ALA A 15 -23.79 -33.99 32.69
C ALA A 15 -24.63 -35.26 32.35
N GLY A 16 -24.70 -35.67 31.06
CA GLY A 16 -25.16 -36.99 30.58
C GLY A 16 -26.68 -37.22 30.41
N PRO A 17 -27.12 -38.36 29.81
CA PRO A 17 -26.36 -39.43 29.14
C PRO A 17 -26.84 -39.77 27.69
N VAL A 18 -26.34 -40.90 27.14
CA VAL A 18 -26.32 -41.33 25.72
C VAL A 18 -27.49 -42.24 25.28
N SER A 19 -27.83 -42.22 23.98
CA SER A 19 -28.56 -43.28 23.26
C SER A 19 -28.02 -43.47 21.81
N THR A 20 -28.44 -44.49 21.06
CA THR A 20 -27.62 -45.09 19.96
C THR A 20 -28.34 -45.53 18.67
N GLY A 21 -27.71 -45.26 17.51
CA GLY A 21 -27.77 -46.07 16.26
C GLY A 21 -28.53 -45.48 15.05
N PRO A 22 -28.35 -46.02 13.81
CA PRO A 22 -27.20 -46.75 13.27
C PRO A 22 -26.65 -46.17 11.92
N ALA A 23 -25.67 -46.86 11.32
CA ALA A 23 -24.74 -46.32 10.32
C ALA A 23 -25.23 -46.20 8.86
N ALA A 24 -24.60 -45.28 8.11
CA ALA A 24 -24.44 -45.39 6.65
C ALA A 24 -23.05 -44.85 6.22
N SER A 25 -22.32 -45.63 5.41
CA SER A 25 -20.94 -45.34 4.99
C SER A 25 -20.86 -44.43 3.76
N ARG A 26 -19.95 -43.45 3.78
CA ARG A 26 -19.36 -42.84 2.56
C ARG A 26 -17.96 -42.24 2.80
N ARG A 27 -16.95 -43.02 2.42
CA ARG A 27 -15.61 -42.64 1.91
C ARG A 27 -15.04 -41.30 2.40
N GLN A 28 -14.11 -41.37 3.36
CA GLN A 28 -13.23 -40.25 3.73
C GLN A 28 -11.78 -40.60 3.34
N SER A 29 -11.30 -40.00 2.25
CA SER A 29 -9.91 -40.05 1.81
C SER A 29 -9.47 -38.64 1.41
N ASP A 30 -8.20 -38.34 1.66
CA ASP A 30 -7.49 -37.11 1.27
C ASP A 30 -7.94 -35.79 1.89
N GLN A 31 -7.61 -35.62 3.18
CA GLN A 31 -7.27 -34.29 3.71
C GLN A 31 -6.22 -34.32 4.83
N ARG A 32 -4.96 -34.60 4.44
CA ARG A 32 -3.76 -34.23 5.20
C ARG A 32 -2.79 -33.44 4.32
N ARG A 33 -3.08 -32.17 4.06
CA ARG A 33 -2.10 -31.24 3.49
C ARG A 33 -1.36 -30.56 4.63
N ALA A 34 -0.19 -31.11 4.97
CA ALA A 34 0.69 -30.55 6.00
C ALA A 34 1.18 -29.15 5.63
N SER A 35 1.34 -28.31 6.65
CA SER A 35 2.02 -27.01 6.54
C SER A 35 3.47 -27.22 6.12
N ALA A 36 3.84 -26.72 4.94
CA ALA A 36 5.21 -26.69 4.46
C ALA A 36 5.57 -25.27 4.05
N HIS A 37 6.46 -24.63 4.81
CA HIS A 37 7.06 -23.35 4.42
C HIS A 37 7.87 -23.56 3.15
N ARG A 38 7.40 -23.02 2.02
CA ARG A 38 8.17 -23.02 0.77
C ARG A 38 9.30 -21.99 0.90
N ARG A 39 10.54 -22.45 1.05
CA ARG A 39 11.73 -21.61 0.84
C ARG A 39 11.75 -21.18 -0.64
N PRO A 40 12.18 -19.95 -0.97
CA PRO A 40 12.39 -19.55 -2.36
C PRO A 40 13.52 -20.39 -2.99
N PRO A 41 13.45 -20.72 -4.28
CA PRO A 41 14.51 -21.45 -4.96
C PRO A 41 15.79 -20.59 -5.07
N HIS A 42 16.95 -21.24 -4.90
CA HIS A 42 18.24 -20.60 -5.16
C HIS A 42 18.37 -20.24 -6.64
N CYS A 43 18.88 -19.04 -6.93
CA CYS A 43 19.00 -18.55 -8.30
C CYS A 43 20.25 -19.11 -8.98
N SER A 44 20.07 -20.08 -9.88
CA SER A 44 21.09 -20.52 -10.84
C SER A 44 20.50 -21.04 -12.16
N ASP A 45 19.21 -20.82 -12.40
CA ASP A 45 18.47 -21.42 -13.52
C ASP A 45 17.91 -20.31 -14.44
N HIS A 46 18.71 -19.89 -15.42
CA HIS A 46 18.40 -18.76 -16.31
C HIS A 46 17.06 -18.92 -17.06
N ARG A 47 16.66 -20.17 -17.32
CA ARG A 47 15.42 -20.51 -18.02
C ARG A 47 14.16 -20.21 -17.17
N ALA A 48 14.29 -20.08 -15.86
CA ALA A 48 13.19 -19.62 -15.00
C ALA A 48 12.93 -18.10 -15.13
N ALA A 49 13.94 -17.31 -15.51
CA ALA A 49 13.78 -15.87 -15.69
C ALA A 49 12.96 -15.53 -16.94
N GLU A 50 13.19 -16.20 -18.07
CA GLU A 50 12.41 -15.99 -19.31
C GLU A 50 10.93 -16.35 -19.14
N VAL A 51 10.63 -17.46 -18.47
CA VAL A 51 9.23 -17.86 -18.16
C VAL A 51 8.57 -16.87 -17.21
N ALA A 52 9.31 -16.28 -16.26
CA ALA A 52 8.80 -15.21 -15.42
C ALA A 52 8.50 -13.94 -16.24
N ILE A 53 9.40 -13.50 -17.12
CA ILE A 53 9.17 -12.33 -18.00
C ILE A 53 7.92 -12.54 -18.87
N GLY A 54 7.77 -13.71 -19.50
CA GLY A 54 6.57 -14.05 -20.28
C GLY A 54 5.28 -14.06 -19.45
N ALA A 55 5.34 -14.54 -18.20
CA ALA A 55 4.20 -14.54 -17.28
C ALA A 55 3.81 -13.14 -16.77
N TRP A 56 4.77 -12.21 -16.67
CA TRP A 56 4.51 -10.81 -16.31
C TRP A 56 3.89 -10.06 -17.48
N ALA A 57 4.39 -10.26 -18.71
CA ALA A 57 3.81 -9.71 -19.93
C ALA A 57 2.40 -10.25 -20.23
N SER A 58 2.12 -11.51 -19.87
CA SER A 58 0.79 -12.14 -20.07
C SER A 58 -0.29 -11.65 -19.10
N ARG A 59 0.09 -10.99 -18.00
CA ARG A 59 -0.87 -10.35 -17.10
C ARG A 59 -1.30 -9.03 -17.73
N ARG A 60 -2.41 -9.04 -18.49
CA ARG A 60 -3.14 -7.82 -18.85
C ARG A 60 -3.28 -6.96 -17.59
N ARG A 61 -2.57 -5.83 -17.54
CA ARG A 61 -2.98 -4.75 -16.63
C ARG A 61 -4.38 -4.35 -17.10
N PRO A 62 -5.39 -4.31 -16.22
CA PRO A 62 -6.65 -3.67 -16.60
C PRO A 62 -6.29 -2.23 -16.99
N VAL A 63 -6.52 -1.87 -18.25
CA VAL A 63 -6.53 -0.48 -18.67
C VAL A 63 -7.66 0.17 -17.88
N MET A 64 -7.42 1.33 -17.29
CA MET A 64 -8.45 2.02 -16.52
C MET A 64 -9.65 2.33 -17.41
N GLU A 65 -10.86 2.16 -16.88
CA GLU A 65 -12.06 2.51 -17.63
C GLU A 65 -12.12 4.03 -17.80
N GLN A 66 -12.66 4.52 -18.93
CA GLN A 66 -12.71 5.96 -19.22
C GLN A 66 -13.45 6.76 -18.13
N SER A 67 -14.40 6.14 -17.43
CA SER A 67 -15.08 6.72 -16.27
C SER A 67 -14.17 6.89 -15.04
N GLU A 68 -13.25 5.97 -14.79
CA GLU A 68 -12.26 6.06 -13.71
C GLU A 68 -11.21 7.14 -14.01
N ILE A 69 -10.75 7.22 -15.26
CA ILE A 69 -9.84 8.27 -15.73
C ILE A 69 -10.50 9.65 -15.57
N ALA A 70 -11.77 9.79 -15.98
CA ALA A 70 -12.53 11.02 -15.81
C ALA A 70 -12.69 11.42 -14.33
N GLN A 71 -12.93 10.46 -13.43
CA GLN A 71 -12.99 10.70 -11.99
C GLN A 71 -11.65 11.18 -11.43
N LEU A 72 -10.53 10.55 -11.81
CA LEU A 72 -9.20 10.99 -11.37
C LEU A 72 -8.86 12.40 -11.86
N ARG A 73 -9.20 12.73 -13.11
CA ARG A 73 -9.02 14.08 -13.68
C ARG A 73 -9.87 15.11 -12.94
N ALA A 74 -11.15 14.82 -12.68
CA ALA A 74 -12.04 15.72 -11.92
C ALA A 74 -11.58 15.95 -10.46
N VAL A 75 -11.00 14.93 -9.80
CA VAL A 75 -10.36 15.12 -8.48
C VAL A 75 -9.09 15.96 -8.61
N TRP A 76 -8.30 15.75 -9.67
CA TRP A 76 -7.06 16.49 -9.89
C TRP A 76 -7.29 17.98 -10.17
N GLU A 77 -8.37 18.35 -10.86
CA GLU A 77 -8.79 19.74 -11.08
C GLU A 77 -8.99 20.52 -9.76
N LEU A 78 -9.35 19.84 -8.66
CA LEU A 78 -9.45 20.44 -7.33
C LEU A 78 -8.09 20.58 -6.62
N VAL A 79 -7.13 19.71 -6.96
CA VAL A 79 -5.79 19.66 -6.34
C VAL A 79 -4.83 20.62 -7.04
N GLU A 80 -4.91 20.73 -8.36
CA GLU A 80 -3.95 21.43 -9.20
C GLU A 80 -3.79 22.95 -8.92
N PRO A 81 -4.87 23.73 -8.66
CA PRO A 81 -4.76 25.17 -8.42
C PRO A 81 -3.86 25.53 -7.24
N ASP A 82 -3.86 24.71 -6.18
CA ASP A 82 -2.98 24.88 -5.01
C ASP A 82 -2.01 23.70 -4.80
N LYS A 83 -1.52 23.12 -5.90
CA LYS A 83 -0.62 21.96 -5.89
C LYS A 83 0.64 22.15 -5.04
N VAL A 84 1.11 23.38 -4.85
CA VAL A 84 2.29 23.68 -4.04
C VAL A 84 2.00 23.50 -2.56
N ASN A 85 0.90 24.08 -2.03
CA ASN A 85 0.57 23.91 -0.62
C ASN A 85 0.11 22.48 -0.33
N HIS A 86 -0.69 21.87 -1.23
CA HIS A 86 -1.05 20.45 -1.14
C HIS A 86 0.18 19.54 -1.07
N GLY A 87 1.18 19.76 -1.93
CA GLY A 87 2.45 19.01 -1.89
C GLY A 87 3.26 19.24 -0.61
N VAL A 88 3.23 20.45 -0.02
CA VAL A 88 3.88 20.73 1.26
C VAL A 88 3.21 19.94 2.39
N GLU A 89 1.87 19.96 2.47
CA GLU A 89 1.13 19.18 3.47
C GLU A 89 1.33 17.67 3.31
N ILE A 90 1.46 17.17 2.08
CA ILE A 90 1.83 15.77 1.80
C ILE A 90 3.22 15.45 2.38
N LEU A 91 4.22 16.31 2.16
CA LEU A 91 5.56 16.11 2.73
C LEU A 91 5.57 16.21 4.27
N ILE A 92 4.76 17.11 4.85
CA ILE A 92 4.62 17.22 6.31
C ILE A 92 4.04 15.90 6.86
N ARG A 93 2.95 15.39 6.28
CA ARG A 93 2.32 14.11 6.68
C ARG A 93 3.24 12.91 6.49
N LEU A 94 4.05 12.88 5.42
CA LEU A 94 5.07 11.86 5.20
C LEU A 94 6.10 11.86 6.34
N PHE A 95 6.62 13.03 6.71
CA PHE A 95 7.67 13.16 7.72
C PHE A 95 7.17 13.08 9.17
N ASP A 96 5.88 13.26 9.39
CA ASP A 96 5.20 13.02 10.67
C ASP A 96 4.95 11.52 10.88
N ARG A 97 4.42 10.84 9.86
CA ARG A 97 4.08 9.40 9.93
C ARG A 97 5.29 8.47 9.76
N PHE A 98 6.30 8.89 8.99
CA PHE A 98 7.49 8.11 8.63
C PHE A 98 8.76 8.95 8.80
N PRO A 99 9.13 9.33 10.04
CA PRO A 99 10.24 10.25 10.32
C PRO A 99 11.60 9.77 9.80
N GLU A 100 11.80 8.47 9.64
CA GLU A 100 12.99 7.86 9.05
C GLU A 100 13.24 8.33 7.60
N THR A 101 12.18 8.64 6.86
CA THR A 101 12.28 9.11 5.46
C THR A 101 13.01 10.46 5.35
N LYS A 102 13.02 11.29 6.42
CA LYS A 102 13.78 12.55 6.48
C LYS A 102 15.25 12.37 6.11
N ALA A 103 15.84 11.20 6.37
CA ALA A 103 17.23 10.89 6.03
C ALA A 103 17.52 10.91 4.51
N LYS A 104 16.50 10.73 3.65
CA LYS A 104 16.60 10.85 2.19
C LYS A 104 16.55 12.31 1.72
N PHE A 105 15.99 13.21 2.53
CA PHE A 105 15.73 14.62 2.18
C PHE A 105 16.69 15.62 2.85
N LYS A 106 17.97 15.26 3.02
CA LYS A 106 19.00 16.03 3.75
C LYS A 106 19.17 17.51 3.34
N ARG A 107 18.66 17.92 2.17
CA ARG A 107 18.70 19.30 1.67
C ARG A 107 17.40 20.07 1.91
N LEU A 108 16.42 19.52 2.62
CA LEU A 108 15.16 20.17 2.99
C LEU A 108 15.17 20.49 4.49
N ASN A 109 14.59 21.63 4.87
CA ASN A 109 14.37 21.92 6.29
C ASN A 109 13.14 21.14 6.76
N THR A 110 13.35 20.12 7.60
CA THR A 110 12.31 19.19 8.09
C THR A 110 12.17 19.23 9.62
N SER A 111 12.60 20.34 10.24
CA SER A 111 12.61 20.54 11.69
C SER A 111 11.20 20.68 12.28
N SER A 112 10.29 21.39 11.61
CA SER A 112 8.89 21.53 12.00
C SER A 112 8.00 21.77 10.78
N ALA A 113 6.69 21.51 10.92
CA ALA A 113 5.70 21.77 9.89
C ALA A 113 5.69 23.25 9.45
N GLU A 114 5.84 24.18 10.39
CA GLU A 114 5.87 25.61 10.09
C GLU A 114 7.14 26.02 9.31
N ALA A 115 8.30 25.51 9.72
CA ALA A 115 9.54 25.72 8.98
C ALA A 115 9.51 25.12 7.57
N MET A 116 8.76 24.02 7.37
CA MET A 116 8.52 23.44 6.05
C MET A 116 7.64 24.32 5.16
N ARG A 117 6.52 24.85 5.69
CA ARG A 117 5.61 25.77 4.96
C ARG A 117 6.33 27.01 4.48
N GLN A 118 7.18 27.60 5.32
CA GLN A 118 7.94 28.81 5.00
C GLN A 118 9.15 28.53 4.08
N SER A 119 9.62 27.28 3.96
CA SER A 119 10.80 26.95 3.18
C SER A 119 10.54 26.95 1.67
N ALA A 120 11.05 27.96 0.97
CA ALA A 120 11.03 28.05 -0.50
C ALA A 120 11.57 26.76 -1.18
N ARG A 121 12.54 26.08 -0.55
CA ARG A 121 13.12 24.84 -1.07
C ARG A 121 12.21 23.62 -0.88
N VAL A 122 11.45 23.56 0.22
CA VAL A 122 10.40 22.55 0.41
C VAL A 122 9.25 22.81 -0.57
N ARG A 123 8.76 24.04 -0.68
CA ARG A 123 7.72 24.44 -1.65
C ARG A 123 8.10 24.10 -3.10
N ALA A 124 9.33 24.39 -3.50
CA ALA A 124 9.84 24.03 -4.84
C ALA A 124 9.96 22.51 -5.06
N HIS A 125 10.21 21.73 -4.02
CA HIS A 125 10.23 20.26 -4.12
C HIS A 125 8.82 19.68 -4.15
N ALA A 126 7.94 20.10 -3.24
CA ALA A 126 6.52 19.79 -3.19
C ALA A 126 5.81 20.02 -4.54
N GLY A 127 6.03 21.21 -5.14
CA GLY A 127 5.49 21.54 -6.45
C GLY A 127 5.95 20.58 -7.55
N ARG A 128 7.21 20.12 -7.52
CA ARG A 128 7.72 19.12 -8.49
C ARG A 128 7.06 17.76 -8.30
N VAL A 129 6.86 17.31 -7.05
CA VAL A 129 6.17 16.04 -6.76
C VAL A 129 4.75 16.07 -7.34
N LEU A 130 3.99 17.15 -7.13
CA LEU A 130 2.62 17.23 -7.65
C LEU A 130 2.57 17.49 -9.16
N VAL A 131 3.54 18.21 -9.75
CA VAL A 131 3.66 18.29 -11.23
C VAL A 131 3.89 16.90 -11.82
N SER A 132 4.80 16.10 -11.26
CA SER A 132 5.04 14.72 -11.72
C SER A 132 3.81 13.82 -11.59
N LEU A 133 3.03 13.96 -10.50
CA LEU A 133 1.78 13.23 -10.33
C LEU A 133 0.72 13.67 -11.36
N GLY A 134 0.61 14.97 -11.62
CA GLY A 134 -0.27 15.51 -12.66
C GLY A 134 0.08 15.03 -14.06
N SER A 135 1.37 14.89 -14.39
CA SER A 135 1.81 14.29 -15.66
C SER A 135 1.33 12.84 -15.82
N VAL A 136 1.43 12.03 -14.77
CA VAL A 136 0.90 10.64 -14.79
C VAL A 136 -0.62 10.63 -15.01
N ILE A 137 -1.36 11.53 -14.34
CA ILE A 137 -2.83 11.64 -14.47
C ILE A 137 -3.25 12.10 -15.87
N ALA A 138 -2.48 13.00 -16.49
CA ALA A 138 -2.70 13.43 -17.87
C ALA A 138 -2.58 12.25 -18.85
N SER A 139 -1.55 11.42 -18.68
CA SER A 139 -1.21 10.30 -19.57
C SER A 139 -2.08 9.04 -19.44
N LEU A 140 -3.03 8.96 -18.50
CA LEU A 140 -3.74 7.70 -18.17
C LEU A 140 -4.46 6.97 -19.33
N GLU A 141 -4.75 7.66 -20.43
CA GLU A 141 -5.36 7.06 -21.64
C GLU A 141 -4.34 6.33 -22.53
N ASP A 142 -3.04 6.55 -22.32
CA ASP A 142 -1.93 5.96 -23.04
C ASP A 142 -1.03 5.16 -22.08
N ALA A 143 -1.18 3.83 -22.12
CA ALA A 143 -0.46 2.92 -21.24
C ALA A 143 1.07 2.94 -21.46
N GLU A 144 1.54 3.18 -22.69
CA GLU A 144 2.97 3.26 -22.99
C GLU A 144 3.56 4.56 -22.42
N MET A 145 2.83 5.68 -22.57
CA MET A 145 3.22 6.96 -21.98
C MET A 145 3.22 6.93 -20.44
N VAL A 146 2.27 6.21 -19.82
CA VAL A 146 2.27 5.99 -18.36
C VAL A 146 3.48 5.17 -17.93
N ASP A 147 3.78 4.05 -18.60
CA ASP A 147 4.91 3.20 -18.21
C ASP A 147 6.25 3.94 -18.36
N GLU A 148 6.48 4.72 -19.43
CA GLU A 148 7.68 5.56 -19.58
C GLU A 148 7.75 6.68 -18.53
N THR A 149 6.63 7.37 -18.28
CA THR A 149 6.57 8.45 -17.27
C THR A 149 6.90 7.92 -15.87
N ILE A 150 6.32 6.77 -15.49
CA ILE A 150 6.59 6.12 -14.21
C ILE A 150 8.02 5.57 -14.14
N PHE A 151 8.55 5.03 -15.24
CA PHE A 151 9.94 4.56 -15.33
C PHE A 151 10.94 5.69 -15.07
N LEU A 152 10.80 6.82 -15.76
CA LEU A 152 11.66 7.99 -15.60
C LEU A 152 11.60 8.57 -14.18
N LEU A 153 10.41 8.58 -13.56
CA LEU A 153 10.25 8.95 -12.16
C LEU A 153 10.95 7.95 -11.23
N GLY A 154 10.81 6.65 -11.47
CA GLY A 154 11.47 5.57 -10.73
C GLY A 154 13.00 5.66 -10.78
N ASP A 155 13.59 5.79 -11.98
CA ASP A 155 15.05 5.96 -12.15
C ASP A 155 15.59 7.22 -11.46
N SER A 156 14.84 8.33 -11.53
CA SER A 156 15.16 9.55 -10.79
C SER A 156 15.28 9.31 -9.27
N HIS A 157 14.42 8.47 -8.69
CA HIS A 157 14.48 8.10 -7.28
C HIS A 157 15.60 7.09 -6.98
N ASN A 158 15.76 6.07 -7.83
CA ASN A 158 16.79 5.04 -7.73
C ASN A 158 18.21 5.64 -7.70
N ARG A 159 18.52 6.59 -8.61
CA ARG A 159 19.80 7.32 -8.65
C ARG A 159 20.12 8.13 -7.38
N ARG A 160 19.16 8.29 -6.47
CA ARG A 160 19.31 8.98 -5.17
C ARG A 160 19.29 8.03 -3.97
N GLY A 161 19.33 6.71 -4.21
CA GLY A 161 19.29 5.70 -3.16
C GLY A 161 17.92 5.58 -2.49
N VAL A 162 16.85 5.94 -3.21
CA VAL A 162 15.46 5.64 -2.81
C VAL A 162 15.08 4.31 -3.47
N THR A 163 14.71 3.33 -2.66
CA THR A 163 14.43 1.95 -3.06
C THR A 163 12.92 1.69 -3.12
N PRO A 164 12.44 0.59 -3.73
CA PRO A 164 11.03 0.21 -3.70
C PRO A 164 10.44 0.12 -2.28
N ASP A 165 11.27 -0.23 -1.29
CA ASP A 165 10.90 -0.32 0.13
C ASP A 165 10.60 1.04 0.78
N ASP A 166 11.15 2.14 0.25
CA ASP A 166 10.85 3.51 0.70
C ASP A 166 9.47 4.01 0.20
N PHE A 167 8.89 3.36 -0.81
CA PHE A 167 7.56 3.68 -1.36
C PHE A 167 6.43 2.82 -0.79
N GLN A 168 6.75 1.73 -0.08
CA GLN A 168 5.76 0.86 0.51
C GLN A 168 5.10 1.55 1.71
N VAL A 169 3.78 1.77 1.62
CA VAL A 169 2.97 2.21 2.75
C VAL A 169 2.91 1.09 3.79
N ARG A 170 3.86 1.10 4.73
CA ARG A 170 3.80 0.26 5.92
C ARG A 170 2.75 0.87 6.84
N CYS A 171 1.64 0.18 7.07
CA CYS A 171 0.75 0.56 8.16
C CYS A 171 1.55 0.49 9.47
N PRO A 172 1.65 1.57 10.25
CA PRO A 172 2.14 1.45 11.62
C PRO A 172 1.13 0.58 12.37
N ASN A 173 1.59 -0.59 12.83
CA ASN A 173 0.92 -1.61 13.65
C ASN A 173 -0.60 -1.42 13.84
N GLY A 174 -1.39 -2.25 13.15
CA GLY A 174 -2.87 -2.21 13.18
C GLY A 174 -3.49 -2.55 14.53
#